data_AF-A0A258UYT5-F1
#
_entry.id   AF-A0A258UYT5-F1
#
_cell.length_a   1.000
_cell.length_b   1.000
_cell.length_c   1.000
_cell.angle_alpha   90.00
_cell.angle_beta   90.00
_cell.angle_gamma   90.00
#
_symmetry.space_group_name_H-M   'P 1'
#
loop_
_entity.id
_entity.type
_entity.pdbx_description
1 polymer ?
#
loop_
_entity_poly.entity_id
_entity_poly.type
_entity_poly.pdbx_seq_one_letter_code
_entity_poly.pdbx_strand_id
1 'polypeptide(L)'
;MAPASPILTWAAREYYRQNDTADSLEEHLRAAKALWARALAGECDADHCLAQSREFQNAIYYRRASSPLIVPLLYRFKRLQLEDDMNEAAANFLADYQNANAGTE
;
A
#
# COMPACT_ATOMS: atom_id res chain seq x y z
N MET A 1 26.40 34.92 -5.95
CA MET A 1 26.05 34.15 -4.73
C MET A 1 24.61 33.71 -4.84
N ALA A 2 24.35 32.45 -5.18
CA ALA A 2 23.12 31.76 -4.79
C ALA A 2 23.47 30.30 -4.44
N PRO A 3 24.35 30.09 -3.44
CA PRO A 3 24.90 28.76 -3.12
C PRO A 3 23.84 27.72 -2.73
N ALA A 4 22.61 28.16 -2.43
CA ALA A 4 21.49 27.28 -2.08
C ALA A 4 20.65 26.82 -3.29
N SER A 5 20.78 27.43 -4.47
CA SER A 5 19.98 27.09 -5.66
C SER A 5 20.03 25.59 -6.03
N PRO A 6 21.19 24.91 -6.08
CA PRO A 6 21.22 23.48 -6.41
C PRO A 6 20.55 22.61 -5.34
N ILE A 7 20.62 23.00 -4.05
CA ILE A 7 19.99 22.27 -2.95
C ILE A 7 18.46 22.41 -3.03
N LEU A 8 17.95 23.62 -3.31
CA LEU A 8 16.53 23.86 -3.47
C LEU A 8 15.95 23.12 -4.68
N THR A 9 16.65 23.11 -5.81
CA THR A 9 16.24 22.35 -6.99
C THR A 9 16.25 20.83 -6.72
N TRP A 10 17.27 20.33 -6.01
CA TRP A 10 17.32 18.93 -5.60
C TRP A 10 16.18 18.58 -4.64
N ALA A 11 15.91 19.42 -3.62
CA ALA A 11 14.84 19.20 -2.65
C ALA A 11 13.46 19.21 -3.30
N ALA A 12 13.20 20.10 -4.25
CA ALA A 12 11.96 20.10 -5.01
C ALA A 12 11.80 18.83 -5.85
N ARG A 13 12.85 18.40 -6.58
CA ARG A 13 12.83 17.16 -7.36
C ARG A 13 12.65 15.93 -6.47
N GLU A 14 13.29 15.93 -5.30
CA GLU A 14 13.16 14.88 -4.30
C GLU A 14 11.72 14.82 -3.78
N TYR A 15 11.13 15.96 -3.42
CA TYR A 15 9.74 16.06 -2.99
C TYR A 15 8.77 15.47 -4.02
N TYR A 16 8.90 15.85 -5.30
CA TYR A 16 8.07 15.28 -6.36
C TYR A 16 8.28 13.76 -6.51
N ARG A 17 9.52 13.26 -6.41
CA ARG A 17 9.79 11.82 -6.49
C ARG A 17 9.15 11.05 -5.33
N GLN A 18 9.20 11.60 -4.13
CA GLN A 18 8.58 10.98 -2.95
C GLN A 18 7.05 11.03 -3.04
N ASN A 19 6.47 12.12 -3.57
CA ASN A 19 5.03 12.22 -3.80
C ASN A 19 4.55 11.19 -4.82
N ASP A 20 5.22 11.09 -5.97
CA ASP A 20 4.90 10.10 -7.02
C ASP A 20 5.00 8.66 -6.49
N THR A 21 5.97 8.39 -5.62
CA THR A 21 6.13 7.09 -4.94
C THR A 21 5.00 6.81 -3.94
N ALA A 22 4.43 7.84 -3.32
CA ALA A 22 3.29 7.74 -2.42
C ALA A 22 1.99 7.50 -3.21
N ASP A 23 1.77 8.26 -4.29
CA ASP A 23 0.62 8.12 -5.18
C ASP A 23 0.57 6.71 -5.79
N SER A 24 1.72 6.20 -6.24
CA SER A 24 1.84 4.83 -6.76
C SER A 24 1.46 3.78 -5.73
N LEU A 25 1.85 3.94 -4.46
CA LEU A 25 1.48 3.03 -3.38
C LEU A 25 -0.03 3.05 -3.10
N GLU A 26 -0.64 4.24 -3.10
CA GLU A 26 -2.07 4.38 -2.89
C GLU A 26 -2.87 3.68 -4.00
N GLU A 27 -2.41 3.79 -5.25
CA GLU A 27 -3.04 3.10 -6.38
C GLU A 27 -2.97 1.58 -6.24
N HIS A 28 -1.83 1.03 -5.79
CA HIS A 28 -1.70 -0.41 -5.55
C HIS A 28 -2.66 -0.88 -4.44
N LEU A 29 -2.82 -0.09 -3.39
CA LEU A 29 -3.74 -0.37 -2.29
C LEU A 29 -5.20 -0.29 -2.74
N ARG A 30 -5.54 0.69 -3.58
CA ARG A 30 -6.86 0.84 -4.19
C ARG A 30 -7.20 -0.36 -5.08
N ALA A 31 -6.27 -0.78 -5.93
CA ALA A 31 -6.44 -1.95 -6.78
C ALA A 31 -6.61 -3.24 -5.94
N ALA A 32 -5.85 -3.40 -4.86
CA ALA A 32 -6.00 -4.54 -3.95
C ALA A 32 -7.38 -4.58 -3.25
N LYS A 33 -7.87 -3.42 -2.77
CA LYS A 33 -9.21 -3.30 -2.18
C LYS A 33 -10.31 -3.59 -3.20
N ALA A 34 -10.14 -3.16 -4.45
CA ALA A 34 -11.09 -3.46 -5.52
C ALA A 34 -11.14 -4.96 -5.85
N LEU A 35 -9.98 -5.64 -5.88
CA LEU A 35 -9.93 -7.10 -6.04
C LEU A 35 -10.62 -7.81 -4.88
N TRP A 36 -10.38 -7.37 -3.63
CA TRP A 36 -11.05 -7.92 -2.45
C TRP A 36 -12.58 -7.81 -2.53
N ALA A 37 -13.10 -6.63 -2.90
CA ALA A 37 -14.54 -6.43 -3.05
C ALA A 37 -15.14 -7.34 -4.13
N ARG A 38 -14.47 -7.50 -5.28
CA ARG A 38 -14.90 -8.42 -6.34
C ARG A 38 -14.86 -9.88 -5.91
N ALA A 39 -13.85 -10.27 -5.14
CA ALA A 39 -13.73 -11.61 -4.58
C ALA A 39 -14.87 -11.91 -3.60
N LEU A 40 -15.20 -10.96 -2.71
CA LEU A 40 -16.34 -11.09 -1.79
C LEU A 40 -17.69 -11.15 -2.53
N ALA A 41 -17.84 -10.42 -3.63
CA ALA A 41 -19.05 -10.46 -4.46
C ALA A 41 -19.20 -11.77 -5.28
N GLY A 42 -18.19 -12.65 -5.26
CA GLY A 42 -18.17 -13.86 -6.09
C GLY A 42 -17.96 -13.58 -7.59
N GLU A 43 -17.57 -12.35 -7.95
CA GLU A 43 -17.33 -11.91 -9.34
C GLU A 43 -15.92 -12.27 -9.85
N CYS A 44 -15.18 -13.07 -9.08
CA CYS A 44 -13.81 -13.44 -9.39
C CYS A 44 -13.65 -14.95 -9.51
N ASP A 45 -13.12 -15.39 -10.65
CA ASP A 45 -12.68 -16.78 -10.82
C ASP A 45 -11.46 -17.06 -9.91
N ALA A 46 -11.41 -18.26 -9.33
CA ALA A 46 -10.41 -18.61 -8.32
C ALA A 46 -8.98 -18.51 -8.87
N ASP A 47 -8.76 -18.94 -10.11
CA ASP A 47 -7.46 -18.86 -10.77
C ASP A 47 -7.06 -17.42 -11.09
N HIS A 48 -8.03 -16.58 -11.47
CA HIS A 48 -7.79 -15.15 -11.74
C HIS A 48 -7.44 -14.39 -10.45
N CYS A 49 -8.18 -14.61 -9.38
CA CYS A 49 -7.90 -14.01 -8.07
C CYS A 49 -6.55 -14.45 -7.51
N LEU A 50 -6.21 -15.73 -7.68
CA LEU A 50 -4.91 -16.26 -7.27
C LEU A 50 -3.77 -15.64 -8.06
N ALA A 51 -3.90 -15.49 -9.38
CA ALA A 51 -2.91 -14.82 -10.22
C ALA A 51 -2.69 -13.36 -9.80
N GLN A 52 -3.78 -12.59 -9.64
CA GLN A 52 -3.67 -11.18 -9.21
C GLN A 52 -3.11 -11.04 -7.80
N SER A 53 -3.50 -11.91 -6.86
CA SER A 53 -2.94 -11.88 -5.50
C SER A 53 -1.42 -12.10 -5.48
N ARG A 54 -0.90 -12.94 -6.38
CA ARG A 54 0.54 -13.15 -6.55
C ARG A 54 1.22 -11.95 -7.18
N GLU A 55 0.57 -11.31 -8.15
CA GLU A 55 1.08 -10.08 -8.75
C GLU A 55 1.21 -8.95 -7.72
N PHE A 56 0.20 -8.77 -6.86
CA PHE A 56 0.28 -7.84 -5.74
C PHE A 56 1.43 -8.16 -4.78
N GLN A 57 1.61 -9.43 -4.42
CA GLN A 57 2.73 -9.86 -3.58
C GLN A 57 4.08 -9.56 -4.22
N ASN A 58 4.22 -9.79 -5.53
CA ASN A 58 5.42 -9.48 -6.30
C ASN A 58 5.69 -7.97 -6.32
N ALA A 59 4.67 -7.15 -6.56
CA ALA A 59 4.80 -5.69 -6.54
C ALA A 59 5.24 -5.16 -5.16
N ILE A 60 4.64 -5.69 -4.09
CA ILE A 60 5.05 -5.37 -2.70
C ILE A 60 6.50 -5.78 -2.45
N TYR A 61 6.88 -6.99 -2.86
CA TYR A 61 8.24 -7.49 -2.70
C TYR A 61 9.25 -6.61 -3.45
N TYR A 62 8.99 -6.33 -4.73
CA TYR A 62 9.86 -5.49 -5.56
C TYR A 62 10.04 -4.11 -4.93
N ARG A 63 8.95 -3.48 -4.48
CA ARG A 63 9.00 -2.18 -3.81
C ARG A 63 9.82 -2.24 -2.52
N ARG A 64 9.65 -3.28 -1.70
CA ARG A 64 10.45 -3.47 -0.47
C ARG A 64 11.93 -3.67 -0.78
N ALA A 65 12.26 -4.43 -1.83
CA ALA A 65 13.63 -4.69 -2.25
C ALA A 65 14.31 -3.45 -2.84
N SER A 66 13.57 -2.59 -3.54
CA SER A 66 14.10 -1.37 -4.15
C SER A 66 14.11 -0.15 -3.21
N SER A 67 13.39 -0.22 -2.08
CA SER A 67 13.25 0.93 -1.19
C SER A 67 14.51 1.11 -0.31
N PRO A 68 15.09 2.32 -0.26
CA PRO A 68 16.19 2.60 0.66
C PRO A 68 15.72 2.46 2.11
N LEU A 69 16.61 1.99 2.98
CA LEU A 69 16.35 1.84 4.42
C LEU A 69 15.92 3.18 5.02
N ILE A 70 14.71 3.21 5.60
CA ILE A 70 14.22 4.36 6.37
C ILE A 70 15.14 4.54 7.57
N VAL A 71 15.59 5.77 7.81
CA VAL A 71 16.41 6.08 8.99
C VAL A 71 15.70 5.61 10.28
N PRO A 72 16.37 4.89 11.20
CA PRO A 72 15.71 4.19 12.31
C PRO A 72 14.84 5.09 13.20
N LEU A 73 15.25 6.35 13.37
CA LEU A 73 14.50 7.33 14.18
C LEU A 73 13.16 7.69 13.53
N LEU A 74 13.15 8.03 12.23
CA LEU A 74 11.91 8.32 11.52
C LEU A 74 11.01 7.08 11.44
N TYR A 75 11.60 5.90 11.25
CA TYR A 75 10.85 4.65 11.29
C TYR A 75 10.17 4.43 12.63
N ARG A 76 10.86 4.64 13.76
CA ARG A 76 10.27 4.46 15.10
C ARG A 76 9.04 5.35 15.31
N PHE A 77 9.08 6.60 14.84
CA PHE A 77 7.93 7.50 14.94
C PHE A 77 6.78 7.11 14.02
N LYS A 78 7.08 6.77 12.75
CA LYS A 78 6.04 6.39 11.77
C LYS A 78 5.45 5.01 12.05
N ARG A 79 6.22 4.10 12.65
CA ARG A 79 5.80 2.72 12.89
C ARG A 79 4.52 2.64 13.72
N LEU A 80 4.39 3.45 14.76
CA LEU A 80 3.20 3.41 15.62
C LEU A 80 1.91 3.68 14.84
N GLN A 81 1.92 4.72 14.01
CA GLN A 81 0.77 5.04 13.16
C GLN A 81 0.52 3.96 12.10
N LEU A 82 1.59 3.48 11.45
CA LEU A 82 1.47 2.43 10.43
C LEU A 82 0.96 1.10 11.00
N GLU A 83 1.32 0.76 12.23
CA GLU A 83 0.81 -0.42 12.94
C GLU A 83 -0.68 -0.28 13.27
N ASP A 84 -1.11 0.92 13.68
CA ASP A 84 -2.52 1.22 13.95
C ASP A 84 -3.37 1.11 12.68
N ASP A 85 -2.94 1.78 11.60
CA ASP A 85 -3.60 1.72 10.28
C ASP A 85 -3.69 0.27 9.77
N MET A 86 -2.64 -0.54 9.99
CA MET A 86 -2.61 -1.94 9.58
C MET A 86 -3.59 -2.80 10.38
N ASN A 87 -3.66 -2.59 11.70
CA ASN A 87 -4.58 -3.32 12.57
C ASN A 87 -6.04 -2.97 12.26
N GLU A 88 -6.34 -1.69 12.03
CA GLU A 88 -7.67 -1.24 11.63
C GLU A 88 -8.07 -1.85 10.28
N ALA A 89 -7.19 -1.79 9.27
CA ALA A 89 -7.47 -2.39 7.97
C ALA A 89 -7.71 -3.91 8.06
N ALA A 90 -6.93 -4.62 8.87
CA ALA A 90 -7.11 -6.05 9.08
C ALA A 90 -8.44 -6.38 9.77
N ALA A 91 -8.84 -5.58 10.78
CA ALA A 91 -10.12 -5.71 11.44
C ALA A 91 -11.29 -5.49 10.48
N ASN A 92 -11.19 -4.47 9.60
CA ASN A 92 -12.19 -4.19 8.57
C ASN A 92 -12.33 -5.35 7.58
N PHE A 93 -11.22 -5.91 7.08
CA PHE A 93 -11.28 -7.07 6.19
C PHE A 93 -11.93 -8.30 6.84
N LEU A 94 -11.64 -8.53 8.13
CA LEU A 94 -12.27 -9.63 8.86
C LEU A 94 -13.78 -9.41 9.02
N ALA A 95 -14.19 -8.19 9.35
CA ALA A 95 -15.59 -7.82 9.48
C ALA A 95 -16.33 -7.97 8.13
N ASP A 96 -15.74 -7.51 7.02
CA ASP A 96 -16.30 -7.66 5.67
C ASP A 96 -16.53 -9.14 5.31
N TYR A 97 -15.55 -10.00 5.61
CA TYR A 97 -15.66 -11.43 5.36
C TYR A 97 -16.74 -12.11 6.22
N GLN A 98 -16.82 -11.76 7.50
CA GLN A 98 -17.86 -12.28 8.40
C GLN A 98 -19.26 -11.86 7.95
N ASN A 99 -19.43 -10.60 7.56
CA ASN A 99 -20.71 -10.07 7.07
C ASN A 99 -21.14 -10.74 5.75
N ALA A 100 -20.20 -10.96 4.83
CA ALA A 100 -20.48 -11.67 3.58
C ALA A 100 -20.94 -13.12 3.81
N ASN A 101 -20.32 -13.83 4.76
CA ASN A 101 -20.70 -15.21 5.08
C ASN A 101 -21.97 -15.32 5.93
N ALA A 102 -22.25 -14.35 6.80
CA ALA A 102 -23.47 -14.34 7.61
C ALA A 102 -24.76 -14.13 6.79
N GLY A 103 -24.64 -13.63 5.56
CA GLY A 103 -25.78 -13.51 4.62
C GLY A 103 -26.04 -14.77 3.79
N THR A 104 -25.24 -15.83 3.94
CA THR A 104 -25.35 -17.08 3.17
C THR A 104 -25.86 -18.28 3.99
N GLU A 105 -26.23 -18.09 5.27
CA GLU A 105 -26.97 -19.06 6.09
C GLU A 105 -28.46 -18.70 6.16
#